data_AF-A0A8J7CKI9-F1
#
_entry.id   AF-A0A8J7CKI9-F1
#
_cell.length_a   1.000
_cell.length_b   1.000
_cell.length_c   1.000
_cell.angle_alpha   90.00
_cell.angle_beta   90.00
_cell.angle_gamma   90.00
#
_symmetry.space_group_name_H-M   'P 1'
#
loop_
_entity.id
_entity.type
_entity.pdbx_description
1 polymer ?
#
loop_
_entity_poly.entity_id
_entity_poly.type
_entity_poly.pdbx_seq_one_letter_code
_entity_poly.pdbx_strand_id
1 'polypeptide(L)' 'CLACVSESEFGGVTYQRGRIFFDETKPEDWENIISICPVAAIKKDAGASDKQSRLLL' A
#
# COMPACT_ATOMS: atom_id res chain seq x y z
N CYS A 1 -9.40 -7.56 -4.33
CA CYS A 1 -9.98 -6.46 -5.15
C CYS A 1 -8.89 -5.39 -5.35
N LEU A 2 -9.19 -4.27 -6.02
CA LEU A 2 -8.27 -3.14 -6.22
C LEU A 2 -8.78 -1.84 -5.56
N ALA A 3 -9.60 -1.95 -4.51
CA ALA A 3 -10.25 -0.78 -3.88
C ALA A 3 -9.23 0.24 -3.36
N CYS A 4 -8.15 -0.20 -2.70
CA CYS A 4 -7.08 0.69 -2.24
C CYS A 4 -6.33 1.41 -3.38
N VAL A 5 -6.35 0.86 -4.60
CA VAL A 5 -5.78 1.52 -5.79
C VAL A 5 -6.74 2.59 -6.30
N SER A 6 -8.05 2.34 -6.21
CA SER A 6 -9.08 3.32 -6.61
C SER A 6 -9.16 4.51 -5.65
N GLU A 7 -8.92 4.30 -4.36
CA GLU A 7 -8.90 5.38 -3.35
C GLU A 7 -7.59 6.18 -3.32
N SER A 8 -6.56 5.75 -4.08
CA SER A 8 -5.30 6.51 -4.16
C SER A 8 -5.46 7.67 -5.12
N GLU A 9 -5.44 8.89 -4.58
CA GLU A 9 -5.62 10.12 -5.35
C GLU A 9 -4.28 10.66 -5.87
N PHE A 10 -3.20 10.40 -5.15
CA PHE A 10 -1.87 10.96 -5.39
C PHE A 10 -0.85 9.92 -5.90
N GLY A 11 -1.33 8.73 -6.27
CA GLY A 11 -0.50 7.64 -6.79
C GLY A 11 0.36 6.95 -5.73
N GLY A 12 0.01 7.08 -4.45
CA GLY A 12 0.60 6.34 -3.35
C GLY A 12 0.25 4.86 -3.36
N VAL A 13 -0.78 4.43 -4.10
CA VAL A 13 -1.07 3.02 -4.34
C VAL A 13 -1.18 2.77 -5.84
N THR A 14 -0.32 1.90 -6.38
CA THR A 14 -0.34 1.55 -7.80
C THR A 14 -0.46 0.05 -8.01
N TYR A 15 -1.11 -0.35 -9.12
CA TYR A 15 -1.19 -1.75 -9.53
C TYR A 15 -0.38 -1.98 -10.80
N GLN A 16 0.70 -2.75 -10.68
CA GLN A 16 1.58 -3.04 -11.80
C GLN A 16 1.91 -4.53 -11.84
N ARG A 17 1.84 -5.14 -13.03
CA ARG A 17 2.22 -6.56 -13.26
C ARG A 17 1.58 -7.55 -12.28
N GLY A 18 0.31 -7.34 -11.93
CA GLY A 18 -0.42 -8.22 -11.03
C GLY A 18 -0.17 -7.98 -9.53
N ARG A 19 0.54 -6.91 -9.16
CA ARG A 19 0.93 -6.62 -7.77
C ARG A 19 0.59 -5.18 -7.39
N ILE A 20 0.27 -4.97 -6.12
CA ILE A 20 0.02 -3.66 -5.53
C ILE A 20 1.33 -3.14 -4.92
N PHE A 21 1.62 -1.87 -5.15
CA PHE A 21 2.78 -1.16 -4.62
C PHE A 21 2.31 0.05 -3.82
N PHE A 22 2.98 0.31 -2.70
CA PHE A 22 2.71 1.43 -1.80
C PHE A 22 3.90 2.40 -1.82
N ASP A 23 3.62 3.68 -2.02
CA ASP A 23 4.56 4.79 -1.92
C ASP A 23 4.08 5.75 -0.82
N GLU A 24 4.54 5.49 0.41
CA GLU A 24 4.21 6.29 1.61
C GLU A 24 4.74 7.72 1.57
N THR A 25 5.57 8.07 0.57
CA THR A 25 6.01 9.46 0.37
C THR A 25 4.92 10.33 -0.24
N LYS A 26 3.86 9.73 -0.78
CA LYS A 26 2.72 10.44 -1.34
C LYS A 26 1.77 10.91 -0.23
N PRO A 27 1.22 12.13 -0.36
CA PRO A 27 0.26 12.66 0.60
C PRO A 27 -1.12 12.04 0.38
N GLU A 28 -1.29 10.78 0.76
CA GLU A 28 -2.57 10.07 0.66
C GLU A 28 -3.35 10.07 1.97
N ASP A 29 -4.66 9.83 1.87
CA ASP A 29 -5.49 9.43 3.01
C ASP A 29 -5.29 7.95 3.34
N TRP A 30 -4.17 7.67 4.01
CA TRP A 30 -3.80 6.30 4.37
C TRP A 30 -4.81 5.63 5.29
N GLU A 31 -5.52 6.38 6.15
CA GLU A 31 -6.52 5.80 7.05
C GLU A 31 -7.71 5.27 6.24
N ASN A 32 -8.21 6.07 5.29
CA ASN A 32 -9.26 5.65 4.37
C ASN A 32 -8.82 4.46 3.49
N ILE A 33 -7.64 4.56 2.86
CA ILE A 33 -7.08 3.51 1.99
C ILE A 33 -6.90 2.17 2.73
N ILE A 34 -6.43 2.21 3.99
CA ILE A 34 -6.27 1.00 4.81
C ILE A 34 -7.64 0.43 5.18
N SER A 35 -8.60 1.28 5.55
CA SER A 35 -9.93 0.84 5.98
C SER A 35 -10.71 0.11 4.88
N ILE A 36 -10.53 0.52 3.62
CA ILE A 36 -11.22 -0.10 2.48
C ILE A 36 -10.51 -1.35 1.96
N CYS A 37 -9.23 -1.54 2.29
CA CYS A 37 -8.47 -2.70 1.82
C CYS A 37 -8.83 -3.92 2.69
N PRO A 38 -9.59 -4.91 2.17
CA PRO A 38 -10.03 -6.05 2.96
C PRO A 38 -8.89 -6.98 3.39
N VAL A 39 -7.69 -6.76 2.84
CA VAL A 39 -6.48 -7.47 3.23
C VAL A 39 -5.73 -6.57 4.21
N ALA A 40 -5.56 -7.03 5.45
CA ALA A 40 -4.70 -6.44 6.47
C ALA A 40 -3.19 -6.46 6.11
N ALA A 41 -2.86 -6.45 4.81
CA ALA A 41 -1.53 -6.46 4.23
C ALA A 41 -0.84 -5.09 4.30
N ILE A 42 -1.59 -4.00 4.52
CA ILE A 42 -1.00 -2.69 4.80
C ILE A 42 -0.68 -2.64 6.30
N LYS A 43 0.35 -3.39 6.71
CA LYS A 43 0.98 -3.16 8.00
C LYS A 43 1.94 -1.98 7.80
N LYS A 44 1.59 -0.84 8.38
CA LYS A 44 2.53 0.26 8.60
C LYS A 44 3.60 -0.29 9.54
N ASP A 45 4.71 -0.78 9.00
CA ASP A 45 5.86 -1.16 9.83
C ASP A 45 6.43 0.13 10.41
N ALA A 46 6.00 0.45 11.62
CA ALA A 46 6.58 1.50 12.44
C ALA A 46 8.01 1.05 12.85
N GLY A 47 8.95 1.23 11.92
CA GLY A 47 10.38 1.07 12.16
C GLY A 47 10.99 -0.20 11.56
N ALA A 48 11.61 -0.06 10.39
CA ALA A 48 12.81 -0.81 10.04
C ALA A 48 13.57 -0.09 8.93
N SER A 49 14.70 0.52 9.30
CA SER A 49 15.84 0.61 8.39
C SER A 49 16.20 -0.79 7.86
N ASP A 50 16.69 -0.83 6.63
CA ASP A 50 17.39 -1.95 5.97
C ASP A 50 16.55 -3.00 5.19
N LYS A 51 16.74 -2.94 3.86
CA LYS A 51 16.76 -4.01 2.85
C LYS A 51 15.49 -4.82 2.57
N GLN A 52 14.84 -4.44 1.47
CA GLN A 52 14.21 -5.33 0.47
C GLN A 52 13.33 -6.46 1.06
N SER A 53 12.17 -6.09 1.60
CA SER A 53 11.13 -7.06 1.95
C SER A 53 10.50 -7.65 0.68
N ARG A 54 10.95 -8.85 0.32
CA ARG A 54 10.25 -9.76 -0.60
C ARG A 54 9.05 -10.37 0.15
N LEU A 55 7.84 -10.11 -0.30
CA LEU A 55 6.66 -10.89 0.08
C LEU A 55 6.69 -12.21 -0.72
N LEU A 56 6.98 -13.34 -0.06
CA LEU A 56 6.75 -14.68 -0.60
C LEU A 56 5.29 -15.05 -0.33
N LEU A 57 4.62 -15.52 -1.38
CA LEU A 57 3.24 -16.04 -1.38
C LEU A 57 3.12 -17.30 -0.53
#